data_AF-A0A515L9P5-F1
#
_entry.id   AF-A0A515L9P5-F1
#
_cell.length_a   1.000
_cell.length_b   1.000
_cell.length_c   1.000
_cell.angle_alpha   90.00
_cell.angle_beta   90.00
_cell.angle_gamma   90.00
#
_symmetry.space_group_name_H-M   'P 1'
#
loop_
_entity.id
_entity.type
_entity.pdbx_description
1 polymer ?
#
loop_
_entity_poly.entity_id
_entity_poly.type
_entity_poly.pdbx_seq_one_letter_code
_entity_poly.pdbx_strand_id
1 'polypeptide(L)'
;MRLILTALIFIEGLFFLVMGLGFLVMPASTVTSFHLAPDGAGGLAVLRADFPALFFVGGGAMIWGAWKRNGDLLLVPAAIFGIALLGRFVSLLADGPYPQFWSPMIVEAIAVILSLVGGRVLPHRLT
;
A
#
# COMPACT_ATOMS: atom_id res chain seq x y z
N MET A 1 24.02 1.39 2.92
CA MET A 1 22.92 0.79 2.11
C MET A 1 21.72 0.36 2.97
N ARG A 2 21.89 -0.46 4.02
CA ARG A 2 20.78 -0.90 4.89
C ARG A 2 19.92 0.23 5.49
N LEU A 3 20.56 1.27 6.05
CA LEU A 3 19.83 2.40 6.66
C LEU A 3 18.93 3.14 5.66
N ILE A 4 19.40 3.32 4.42
CA ILE A 4 18.62 3.98 3.36
C ILE A 4 17.39 3.15 3.03
N LEU A 5 17.55 1.84 2.82
CA LEU A 5 16.44 0.92 2.55
C LEU A 5 15.40 0.94 3.69
N THR A 6 15.85 0.85 4.95
CA THR A 6 14.95 0.93 6.11
C THR A 6 14.21 2.26 6.19
N ALA A 7 14.89 3.38 5.91
CA ALA A 7 14.26 4.70 5.90
C ALA A 7 13.21 4.83 4.79
N LEU A 8 13.50 4.33 3.58
CA LEU A 8 12.55 4.33 2.47
C LEU A 8 11.30 3.51 2.78
N ILE A 9 11.47 2.29 3.31
CA ILE A 9 10.33 1.44 3.74
C ILE A 9 9.50 2.16 4.81
N PHE A 10 10.15 2.84 5.76
CA PHE A 10 9.45 3.56 6.82
C PHE A 10 8.64 4.75 6.28
N ILE A 11 9.24 5.56 5.39
CA ILE A 11 8.57 6.72 4.77
C ILE A 11 7.36 6.25 3.95
N GLU A 12 7.52 5.20 3.16
CA GLU A 12 6.44 4.67 2.35
C GLU A 12 5.33 4.03 3.20
N GLY A 13 5.71 3.29 4.25
CA GLY A 13 4.74 2.79 5.22
C GLY A 13 3.94 3.91 5.88
N LEU A 14 4.60 5.02 6.24
CA LEU A 14 3.93 6.20 6.79
C LEU A 14 2.98 6.86 5.78
N PHE A 15 3.38 6.95 4.51
CA PHE A 15 2.51 7.42 3.43
C PHE A 15 1.21 6.59 3.38
N PHE A 16 1.30 5.26 3.41
CA PHE A 16 0.11 4.41 3.43
C PHE A 16 -0.73 4.61 4.70
N LEU A 17 -0.13 4.75 5.88
CA LEU A 17 -0.89 5.05 7.09
C LEU A 17 -1.67 6.37 6.97
N VAL A 18 -1.09 7.40 6.36
CA VAL A 18 -1.80 8.67 6.10
C VAL A 18 -2.96 8.47 5.13
N MET A 19 -2.77 7.67 4.08
CA MET A 19 -3.85 7.34 3.13
C MET A 19 -5.01 6.59 3.82
N GLY A 20 -4.71 5.58 4.63
CA GLY A 20 -5.70 4.86 5.42
C GLY A 20 -6.47 5.77 6.38
N LEU A 21 -5.78 6.73 7.01
CA LEU A 21 -6.42 7.72 7.89
C LEU A 21 -7.37 8.64 7.10
N GLY A 22 -6.98 9.06 5.90
CA GLY A 22 -7.82 9.84 4.99
C GLY A 22 -9.14 9.12 4.67
N PHE A 23 -9.08 7.83 4.33
CA PHE A 23 -10.28 7.03 4.08
C PHE A 23 -11.14 6.81 5.33
N LEU A 24 -10.53 6.71 6.51
CA LEU A 24 -11.29 6.50 7.75
C LEU A 24 -12.04 7.77 8.19
N VAL A 25 -11.38 8.92 8.12
CA VAL A 25 -11.90 10.20 8.65
C VAL A 25 -12.66 10.99 7.59
N MET A 26 -12.13 11.06 6.37
CA MET A 26 -12.66 11.87 5.27
C MET A 26 -12.79 11.05 3.97
N PRO A 27 -13.59 9.97 3.94
CA PRO A 27 -13.67 9.08 2.78
C PRO A 27 -14.19 9.78 1.52
N ALA A 28 -15.19 10.67 1.65
CA ALA A 28 -15.81 11.32 0.50
C ALA A 28 -14.87 12.24 -0.29
N SER A 29 -13.90 12.88 0.38
CA SER A 29 -12.88 13.68 -0.29
C SER A 29 -11.73 12.80 -0.77
N THR A 30 -11.30 11.82 0.04
CA THR A 30 -10.14 10.97 -0.26
C THR A 30 -10.38 10.06 -1.47
N VAL A 31 -11.60 9.55 -1.63
CA VAL A 31 -11.98 8.63 -2.72
C VAL A 31 -11.91 9.27 -4.11
N THR A 32 -12.00 10.60 -4.20
CA THR A 32 -11.95 11.33 -5.48
C THR A 32 -10.64 11.11 -6.23
N SER A 33 -9.51 11.05 -5.50
CA SER A 33 -8.18 10.74 -6.04
C SER A 33 -8.05 9.30 -6.57
N PHE A 34 -9.01 8.43 -6.26
CA PHE A 34 -9.06 7.03 -6.72
C PHE A 34 -10.02 6.84 -7.89
N HIS A 35 -10.60 7.92 -8.44
CA HIS A 35 -11.62 7.85 -9.50
C HIS A 35 -12.84 7.00 -9.11
N LEU A 36 -13.20 7.04 -7.83
CA LEU A 36 -14.33 6.31 -7.26
C LEU A 36 -15.34 7.30 -6.67
N ALA A 37 -16.61 6.91 -6.66
CA ALA A 37 -17.70 7.64 -6.01
C ALA A 37 -18.46 6.69 -5.08
N PRO A 38 -18.76 7.11 -3.83
CA PRO A 38 -19.51 6.26 -2.91
C PRO A 38 -21.01 6.24 -3.28
N ASP A 39 -21.61 5.06 -3.24
CA ASP A 39 -23.07 4.90 -3.29
C ASP A 39 -23.69 5.06 -1.89
N GLY A 40 -24.06 6.29 -1.56
CA GLY A 40 -24.71 6.64 -0.29
C GLY A 40 -23.93 6.22 0.96
N ALA A 41 -24.67 5.88 2.02
CA ALA A 41 -24.08 5.45 3.29
C ALA A 41 -23.35 4.09 3.18
N GLY A 42 -23.82 3.20 2.29
CA GLY A 42 -23.20 1.89 2.07
C GLY A 42 -21.80 2.01 1.48
N GLY A 43 -21.64 2.79 0.40
CA GLY A 43 -20.33 3.06 -0.18
C GLY A 43 -19.38 3.75 0.81
N LEU A 44 -19.89 4.71 1.60
CA LEU A 44 -19.10 5.36 2.65
C LEU A 44 -18.66 4.40 3.78
N ALA A 45 -19.42 3.35 4.06
CA ALA A 45 -19.03 2.32 5.02
C ALA A 45 -17.91 1.44 4.48
N VAL A 46 -18.04 0.97 3.23
CA VAL A 46 -17.00 0.20 2.53
C VAL A 46 -15.69 0.97 2.45
N LEU A 47 -15.74 2.25 2.09
CA LEU A 47 -14.54 3.10 2.04
C LEU A 47 -13.82 3.22 3.39
N ARG A 48 -14.54 3.19 4.52
CA ARG A 48 -13.95 3.24 5.86
C ARG A 48 -13.45 1.89 6.37
N ALA A 49 -13.99 0.80 5.85
CA ALA A 49 -13.58 -0.54 6.24
C ALA A 49 -12.37 -0.98 5.43
N ASP A 50 -12.52 -1.02 4.11
CA ASP A 50 -11.64 -1.81 3.25
C ASP A 50 -10.34 -1.07 2.91
N PHE A 51 -10.43 0.22 2.60
CA PHE A 51 -9.24 1.02 2.28
C PHE A 51 -8.33 1.20 3.51
N PRO A 52 -8.84 1.55 4.72
CA PRO A 52 -8.02 1.57 5.91
C PRO A 52 -7.47 0.20 6.29
N ALA A 53 -8.23 -0.89 6.12
CA ALA A 53 -7.70 -2.24 6.35
C ALA A 53 -6.48 -2.51 5.43
N LEU A 54 -6.60 -2.21 4.14
CA LEU A 54 -5.51 -2.38 3.18
C LEU A 54 -4.29 -1.53 3.56
N PHE A 55 -4.48 -0.23 3.77
CA PHE A 55 -3.38 0.70 3.97
C PHE A 55 -2.76 0.64 5.36
N PHE A 56 -3.54 0.41 6.41
CA PHE A 56 -3.01 0.25 7.76
C PHE A 56 -2.26 -1.06 7.92
N VAL A 57 -2.76 -2.17 7.36
CA VAL A 57 -2.05 -3.44 7.42
C VAL A 57 -0.79 -3.38 6.56
N GLY A 58 -0.87 -2.90 5.32
CA GLY A 58 0.30 -2.73 4.45
C GLY A 58 1.33 -1.78 5.06
N GLY A 59 0.95 -0.53 5.35
CA GLY A 59 1.86 0.47 5.90
C GLY A 59 2.37 0.14 7.30
N GLY A 60 1.52 -0.42 8.16
CA GLY A 60 1.89 -0.85 9.50
C GLY A 60 2.90 -2.00 9.49
N ALA A 61 2.71 -2.99 8.61
CA ALA A 61 3.66 -4.08 8.42
C ALA A 61 5.00 -3.59 7.87
N MET A 62 5.01 -2.59 6.97
CA MET A 62 6.24 -1.95 6.48
C MET A 62 7.01 -1.27 7.62
N ILE A 63 6.34 -0.42 8.39
CA ILE A 63 6.94 0.29 9.54
C ILE A 63 7.47 -0.70 10.57
N TRP A 64 6.65 -1.68 10.96
CA TRP A 64 7.04 -2.65 11.97
C TRP A 64 8.16 -3.58 11.48
N GLY A 65 8.10 -4.04 10.23
CA GLY A 65 9.11 -4.90 9.62
C GLY A 65 10.46 -4.20 9.54
N ALA A 66 10.47 -2.93 9.11
CA ALA A 66 11.64 -2.07 9.11
C ALA A 66 12.20 -1.85 10.53
N TRP A 67 11.35 -1.50 11.50
CA TRP A 67 11.76 -1.18 12.86
C TRP A 67 12.28 -2.40 13.62
N LYS A 68 11.54 -3.52 13.60
CA LYS A 68 11.92 -4.77 14.28
C LYS A 68 12.94 -5.60 13.51
N ARG A 69 13.35 -5.13 12.32
CA ARG A 69 14.24 -5.82 11.39
C ARG A 69 13.75 -7.23 11.10
N ASN A 70 12.46 -7.35 10.78
CA ASN A 70 11.83 -8.62 10.47
C ASN A 70 11.45 -8.64 8.99
N GLY A 71 12.24 -9.34 8.19
CA GLY A 71 12.02 -9.50 6.74
C GLY A 71 10.71 -10.22 6.43
N ASP A 72 10.28 -11.17 7.27
CA ASP A 72 9.05 -11.94 7.06
C ASP A 72 7.80 -11.04 7.06
N LEU A 73 7.80 -10.01 7.90
CA LEU A 73 6.67 -9.09 7.99
C LEU A 73 6.54 -8.21 6.72
N LEU A 74 7.62 -8.03 5.96
CA LEU A 74 7.59 -7.32 4.69
C LEU A 74 6.98 -8.15 3.55
N LEU A 75 6.75 -9.45 3.74
CA LEU A 75 5.99 -10.24 2.77
C LEU A 75 4.51 -9.83 2.74
N VAL A 76 3.97 -9.31 3.85
CA VAL A 76 2.58 -8.81 3.94
C VAL A 76 2.34 -7.63 2.99
N PRO A 77 3.08 -6.50 3.07
CA PRO A 77 2.90 -5.40 2.13
C PRO A 77 3.27 -5.79 0.69
N ALA A 78 4.26 -6.68 0.50
CA ALA A 78 4.58 -7.19 -0.83
C ALA A 78 3.38 -7.91 -1.48
N ALA A 79 2.64 -8.71 -0.71
CA ALA A 79 1.45 -9.40 -1.20
C ALA A 79 0.31 -8.41 -1.48
N ILE A 80 -0.01 -7.52 -0.53
CA ILE A 80 -1.10 -6.55 -0.67
C ILE A 80 -0.90 -5.66 -1.89
N PHE A 81 0.24 -4.97 -1.97
CA PHE A 81 0.50 -4.03 -3.07
C PHE A 81 0.86 -4.75 -4.38
N GLY A 82 1.38 -5.98 -4.30
CA GLY A 82 1.59 -6.82 -5.48
C GLY A 82 0.28 -7.22 -6.15
N ILE A 83 -0.73 -7.57 -5.37
CA ILE A 83 -2.08 -7.87 -5.88
C ILE A 83 -2.74 -6.59 -6.42
N ALA A 84 -2.59 -5.45 -5.75
CA ALA A 84 -3.09 -4.16 -6.25
C ALA A 84 -2.48 -3.82 -7.63
N LEU A 85 -1.15 -3.94 -7.76
CA LEU A 85 -0.43 -3.71 -9.00
C LEU A 85 -0.84 -4.70 -10.10
N LEU A 86 -1.07 -5.97 -9.74
CA LEU A 86 -1.60 -6.96 -10.68
C LEU A 86 -2.98 -6.54 -11.21
N GLY A 87 -3.86 -6.05 -10.35
CA GLY A 87 -5.15 -5.49 -10.74
C GLY A 87 -5.00 -4.33 -11.73
N ARG A 88 -4.00 -3.47 -11.54
CA ARG A 88 -3.67 -2.40 -12.51
C ARG A 88 -3.20 -2.92 -13.85
N PHE A 89 -2.41 -3.99 -13.89
CA PHE A 89 -2.02 -4.63 -15.15
C PHE A 89 -3.22 -5.25 -15.87
N VAL A 90 -4.13 -5.89 -15.13
CA VAL A 90 -5.39 -6.39 -15.71
C VAL A 90 -6.18 -5.24 -16.34
N SER A 91 -6.35 -4.13 -15.63
CA SER A 91 -7.06 -2.97 -16.16
C SER A 91 -6.33 -2.31 -17.35
N LEU A 92 -4.99 -2.26 -17.35
CA LEU A 92 -4.23 -1.78 -18.51
C LEU A 92 -4.54 -2.58 -19.78
N LEU A 93 -4.69 -3.90 -19.64
CA LEU A 93 -4.98 -4.79 -20.76
C LEU A 93 -6.46 -4.80 -21.17
N ALA A 94 -7.37 -4.69 -20.20
CA ALA A 94 -8.81 -4.78 -20.42
C ALA A 94 -9.44 -3.43 -20.80
N ASP A 95 -9.08 -2.35 -20.12
CA ASP A 95 -9.73 -1.04 -20.19
C ASP A 95 -8.83 0.05 -20.80
N GLY A 96 -7.51 -0.16 -20.79
CA GLY A 96 -6.52 0.81 -21.25
C GLY A 96 -6.19 1.90 -20.20
N PRO A 97 -5.21 2.77 -20.49
CA PRO A 97 -4.77 3.81 -19.56
C PRO A 97 -5.72 5.02 -19.55
N TYR A 98 -5.77 5.70 -18.40
CA TYR A 98 -6.47 6.98 -18.19
C TYR A 98 -5.49 8.09 -17.73
N PRO A 99 -5.88 9.38 -17.66
CA PRO A 99 -5.00 10.43 -17.16
C PRO A 99 -4.49 10.12 -15.74
N GLN A 100 -3.18 10.13 -15.52
CA GLN A 100 -2.52 9.73 -14.27
C GLN A 100 -2.54 8.23 -13.93
N PHE A 101 -2.85 7.35 -14.89
CA PHE A 101 -2.85 5.90 -14.70
C PHE A 101 -1.55 5.35 -14.07
N TRP A 102 -0.40 5.86 -14.50
CA TRP A 102 0.90 5.36 -14.07
C TRP A 102 1.27 5.73 -12.64
N SER A 103 0.69 6.80 -12.09
CA SER A 103 1.02 7.31 -10.75
C SER A 103 0.80 6.27 -9.64
N PRO A 104 -0.41 5.68 -9.47
CA PRO A 104 -0.62 4.64 -8.46
C PRO A 104 0.21 3.38 -8.72
N MET A 105 0.43 3.00 -9.99
CA MET A 105 1.25 1.83 -10.33
C MET A 105 2.71 2.00 -9.88
N ILE A 106 3.27 3.19 -10.02
CA ILE A 106 4.64 3.47 -9.57
C ILE A 106 4.73 3.34 -8.05
N VAL A 107 3.75 3.90 -7.31
CA VAL A 107 3.70 3.79 -5.85
C VAL A 107 3.58 2.32 -5.41
N GLU A 108 2.68 1.57 -6.01
CA GLU A 108 2.51 0.13 -5.71
C GLU A 108 3.77 -0.66 -6.06
N ALA A 109 4.41 -0.38 -7.19
CA ALA A 109 5.66 -1.04 -7.59
C ALA A 109 6.81 -0.74 -6.64
N ILE A 110 6.95 0.51 -6.19
CA ILE A 110 7.96 0.89 -5.19
C ILE A 110 7.71 0.12 -3.89
N ALA A 111 6.45 0.05 -3.42
CA ALA A 111 6.09 -0.68 -2.22
C ALA A 111 6.44 -2.16 -2.29
N VAL A 112 6.14 -2.80 -3.42
CA VAL A 112 6.50 -4.20 -3.67
C VAL A 112 8.01 -4.38 -3.69
N ILE A 113 8.74 -3.55 -4.43
CA ILE A 113 10.20 -3.67 -4.57
C ILE A 113 10.89 -3.46 -3.22
N LEU A 114 10.54 -2.40 -2.49
CA LEU A 114 11.12 -2.09 -1.18
C LEU A 114 10.81 -3.19 -0.17
N SER A 115 9.60 -3.76 -0.21
CA SER A 115 9.19 -4.85 0.67
C SER A 115 9.91 -6.17 0.34
N LEU A 116 10.04 -6.54 -0.94
CA LEU A 116 10.74 -7.77 -1.35
C LEU A 116 12.26 -7.69 -1.17
N VAL A 117 12.86 -6.53 -1.45
CA VAL A 117 14.30 -6.30 -1.23
C VAL A 117 14.57 -6.20 0.27
N GLY A 118 13.74 -5.46 1.01
CA GLY A 118 13.78 -5.39 2.47
C GLY A 118 13.64 -6.76 3.11
N GLY A 119 12.71 -7.57 2.65
CA GLY A 119 12.50 -8.95 3.10
C GLY A 119 13.75 -9.79 2.99
N ARG A 120 14.47 -9.70 1.85
CA ARG A 120 15.72 -10.46 1.64
C ARG A 120 16.94 -9.93 2.39
N VAL A 121 17.00 -8.63 2.63
CA VAL A 121 18.17 -7.97 3.25
C VAL A 121 18.06 -7.94 4.78
N LEU A 122 16.84 -7.86 5.33
CA LEU A 122 16.61 -7.88 6.76
C LEU A 122 16.58 -9.33 7.28
N PRO A 123 17.03 -9.56 8.53
CA PRO A 123 16.99 -10.89 9.12
C PRO A 123 15.53 -11.38 9.22
N HIS A 124 15.36 -12.68 8.97
CA HIS A 124 14.11 -13.38 9.18
C HIS A 124 14.09 -13.87 10.63
N ARG A 125 12.96 -13.75 11.32
CA ARG A 125 12.86 -14.31 12.68
C ARG A 125 12.46 -15.76 12.54
N LEU A 126 13.46 -16.63 12.47
CA LEU A 126 13.26 -18.04 12.82
C LEU A 126 12.86 -18.05 14.30
N THR A 127 11.61 -18.40 14.58
CA THR A 127 11.14 -18.70 15.93
C THR A 127 12.03 -19.75 16.58
#